data_AF-A0A0Q7MF75-F1
#
_entry.id   AF-A0A0Q7MF75-F1
#
_cell.length_a   1.000
_cell.length_b   1.000
_cell.length_c   1.000
_cell.angle_alpha   90.00
_cell.angle_beta   90.00
_cell.angle_gamma   90.00
#
_symmetry.space_group_name_H-M   'P 1'
#
loop_
_entity.id
_entity.type
_entity.pdbx_description
1 polymer ?
#
loop_
_entity_poly.entity_id
_entity_poly.type
_entity_poly.pdbx_seq_one_letter_code
_entity_poly.pdbx_strand_id
1 'polypeptide(L)'
;MRVYPTPGGAEDQGGPDVSNLNLRAGRDQPNLVTVKVGDGGRVRFDAPVAATYLLADLAGYYTATGDNGFVALTPARIADTRYAQGFSGILRAGQPQVLQVTGVAGVPSDATAAVLNVTGSQPRNVTHIRVFPTTVPATLPDVSSLNLVPGRDEANLSITRIGAGGKMSFYTHTADTHLIVDVSGYFRK
;
A
#
# COMPACT_ATOMS: atom_id res chain seq x y z
N MET A 1 -6.11 3.10 16.23
CA MET A 1 -4.63 3.04 16.16
C MET A 1 -4.11 4.41 15.79
N ARG A 2 -3.16 4.89 16.59
CA ARG A 2 -2.44 6.14 16.41
C ARG A 2 -0.97 5.81 16.16
N VAL A 3 -0.37 6.46 15.17
CA VAL A 3 1.04 6.33 14.80
C VAL A 3 1.62 7.73 14.69
N TYR A 4 2.63 8.03 15.50
CA TYR A 4 3.15 9.39 15.64
C TYR A 4 4.65 9.39 16.01
N PRO A 5 5.39 10.47 15.75
CA PRO A 5 6.79 10.57 16.17
C PRO A 5 6.93 10.38 17.68
N THR A 6 8.00 9.73 18.12
CA THR A 6 8.39 9.79 19.53
C THR A 6 8.78 11.24 19.88
N PRO A 7 8.09 11.91 20.82
CA PRO A 7 8.46 13.25 21.27
C PRO A 7 9.82 13.26 21.96
N GLY A 8 10.48 14.42 21.96
CA GLY A 8 11.70 14.65 22.73
C GLY A 8 11.45 14.58 24.24
N GLY A 9 12.51 14.38 25.04
CA GLY A 9 12.38 14.20 26.50
C GLY A 9 11.76 15.39 27.25
N ALA A 10 11.82 16.59 26.68
CA ALA A 10 11.21 17.81 27.23
C ALA A 10 9.82 18.13 26.66
N GLU A 11 9.34 17.36 25.67
CA GLU A 11 8.04 17.55 25.04
C GLU A 11 6.93 16.79 25.80
N ASP A 12 5.67 17.12 25.53
CA ASP A 12 4.54 16.33 26.02
C ASP A 12 4.63 14.89 25.48
N GLN A 13 4.46 13.92 26.37
CA GLN A 13 4.55 12.50 26.05
C GLN A 13 3.20 11.92 25.60
N GLY A 14 2.12 12.69 25.71
CA GLY A 14 0.79 12.38 25.20
C GLY A 14 0.77 12.08 23.70
N GLY A 15 -0.13 11.18 23.30
CA GLY A 15 -0.40 10.91 21.90
C GLY A 15 -1.41 11.90 21.30
N PRO A 16 -1.49 12.03 19.97
CA PRO A 16 -2.49 12.87 19.32
C PRO A 16 -3.91 12.33 19.56
N ASP A 17 -4.91 13.20 19.62
CA ASP A 17 -6.30 12.77 19.78
C ASP A 17 -6.93 12.19 18.52
N VAL A 18 -6.27 12.38 17.37
CA VAL A 18 -6.70 11.87 16.07
C VAL A 18 -6.16 10.46 15.78
N SER A 19 -6.92 9.68 15.02
CA SER A 19 -6.57 8.31 14.62
C SER A 19 -6.00 8.25 13.20
N ASN A 20 -5.04 7.36 12.94
CA ASN A 20 -4.63 7.01 11.57
C ASN A 20 -5.41 5.82 11.02
N LEU A 21 -5.80 4.88 11.89
CA LEU A 21 -6.49 3.67 11.49
C LEU A 21 -7.54 3.29 12.55
N ASN A 22 -8.78 3.15 12.10
CA ASN A 22 -9.92 2.74 12.91
C ASN A 22 -10.22 1.26 12.66
N LEU A 23 -9.97 0.45 13.69
CA LEU A 23 -10.10 -1.00 13.64
C LEU A 23 -11.52 -1.45 14.01
N ARG A 24 -11.92 -2.59 13.49
CA ARG A 24 -13.16 -3.30 13.79
C ARG A 24 -12.80 -4.71 14.23
N ALA A 25 -13.50 -5.21 15.24
CA ALA A 25 -13.22 -6.54 15.80
C ALA A 25 -13.37 -7.65 14.76
N GLY A 26 -12.55 -8.70 14.90
CA GLY A 26 -12.65 -9.93 14.11
C GLY A 26 -12.05 -9.88 12.71
N ARG A 27 -11.22 -8.88 12.39
CA ARG A 27 -10.50 -8.83 11.11
C ARG A 27 -9.22 -8.01 11.18
N ASP A 28 -8.29 -8.33 10.27
CA ASP A 28 -7.10 -7.54 10.04
C ASP A 28 -7.41 -6.36 9.11
N GLN A 29 -6.92 -5.17 9.45
CA GLN A 29 -7.07 -3.97 8.63
C GLN A 29 -5.72 -3.31 8.44
N PRO A 30 -5.17 -3.29 7.22
CA PRO A 30 -3.94 -2.59 6.93
C PRO A 30 -4.22 -1.10 6.67
N ASN A 31 -3.22 -0.28 6.90
CA ASN A 31 -3.14 1.09 6.40
C ASN A 31 -1.67 1.42 6.12
N LEU A 32 -1.39 2.29 5.14
CA LEU A 32 -0.07 2.88 4.98
C LEU A 32 -0.09 4.30 5.58
N VAL A 33 0.86 4.57 6.47
CA VAL A 33 1.02 5.88 7.10
C VAL A 33 2.43 6.41 6.86
N THR A 34 2.54 7.69 6.50
CA THR A 34 3.81 8.42 6.51
C THR A 34 3.88 9.23 7.79
N VAL A 35 4.90 8.97 8.60
CA VAL A 35 5.05 9.60 9.93
C VAL A 35 6.47 10.12 10.06
N LYS A 36 6.62 11.31 10.63
CA LYS A 36 7.94 11.85 10.98
C LYS A 36 8.64 10.89 11.96
N VAL A 37 9.92 10.64 11.75
CA VAL A 37 10.73 9.91 12.73
C VAL A 37 11.06 10.84 13.90
N GLY A 38 10.75 10.39 15.11
CA GLY A 38 10.94 11.17 16.33
C GLY A 38 12.28 10.93 17.03
N ASP A 39 12.35 11.32 18.30
CA ASP A 39 13.54 11.21 19.13
C ASP A 39 14.11 9.77 19.17
N GLY A 40 15.42 9.67 19.07
CA GLY A 40 16.15 8.40 19.00
C GLY A 40 15.77 7.50 17.82
N GLY A 41 15.23 8.06 16.73
CA GLY A 41 14.89 7.29 15.54
C GLY A 41 13.57 6.51 15.65
N ARG A 42 12.70 6.85 16.61
CA ARG A 42 11.53 6.05 16.97
C ARG A 42 10.20 6.65 16.52
N VAL A 43 9.25 5.77 16.26
CA VAL A 43 7.82 6.07 16.09
C VAL A 43 7.04 5.35 17.21
N ARG A 44 5.96 5.96 17.70
CA ARG A 44 5.07 5.39 18.71
C ARG A 44 3.80 4.87 18.06
N PHE A 45 3.30 3.77 18.61
CA PHE A 45 2.00 3.18 18.26
C PHE A 45 1.13 3.16 19.52
N ASP A 46 -0.05 3.76 19.46
CA ASP A 46 -0.99 3.82 20.59
C ASP A 46 -2.39 3.33 20.21
N ALA A 47 -2.89 2.36 20.97
CA ALA A 47 -4.20 1.72 20.82
C ALA A 47 -5.06 2.04 22.05
N PRO A 48 -5.53 3.30 22.19
CA PRO A 48 -6.01 3.84 23.48
C PRO A 48 -7.34 3.25 23.95
N VAL A 49 -8.09 2.58 23.06
CA VAL A 49 -9.45 2.08 23.35
C VAL A 49 -9.48 0.60 23.67
N ALA A 50 -8.68 -0.21 22.97
CA ALA A 50 -8.67 -1.67 23.12
C ALA A 50 -7.32 -2.25 22.71
N ALA A 51 -6.85 -3.26 23.45
CA ALA A 51 -5.67 -4.02 23.08
C ALA A 51 -5.89 -4.72 21.72
N THR A 52 -4.84 -4.74 20.90
CA THR A 52 -4.84 -5.34 19.57
C THR A 52 -3.46 -5.92 19.27
N TYR A 53 -3.41 -6.94 18.43
CA TYR A 53 -2.16 -7.29 17.75
C TYR A 53 -1.86 -6.23 16.68
N LEU A 54 -0.57 -5.96 16.49
CA LEU A 54 -0.08 -4.99 15.51
C LEU A 54 1.07 -5.63 14.73
N LEU A 55 0.98 -5.56 13.40
CA LEU A 55 2.10 -5.78 12.50
C LEU A 55 2.46 -4.44 11.87
N ALA A 56 3.76 -4.15 11.79
CA ALA A 56 4.26 -2.92 11.20
C ALA A 56 5.43 -3.23 10.26
N ASP A 57 5.25 -2.87 8.99
CA ASP A 57 6.26 -2.99 7.95
C ASP A 57 6.74 -1.60 7.53
N LEU A 58 8.06 -1.46 7.28
CA LEU A 58 8.64 -0.22 6.77
C LEU A 58 8.71 -0.26 5.24
N ALA A 59 7.86 0.54 4.57
CA ALA A 59 7.87 0.65 3.11
C ALA A 59 9.08 1.47 2.58
N GLY A 60 9.52 2.46 3.35
CA GLY A 60 10.62 3.37 3.01
C GLY A 60 10.71 4.54 3.96
N TYR A 61 11.64 5.46 3.71
CA TYR A 61 11.83 6.68 4.50
C TYR A 61 12.20 7.85 3.59
N TYR A 62 11.94 9.07 4.07
CA TYR A 62 12.29 10.32 3.40
C TYR A 62 13.49 10.96 4.09
N THR A 63 14.40 11.54 3.32
CA THR A 63 15.51 12.35 3.84
C THR A 63 15.64 13.65 3.05
N ALA A 64 16.23 14.67 3.65
CA ALA A 64 16.50 15.93 2.96
C ALA A 64 17.49 15.77 1.80
N THR A 65 18.31 14.73 1.83
CA THR A 65 19.33 14.40 0.82
C THR A 65 18.98 13.13 0.05
N GLY A 66 17.70 12.77 0.01
CA GLY A 66 17.26 11.52 -0.61
C GLY A 66 17.45 11.56 -2.13
N ASP A 67 18.05 10.52 -2.68
CA ASP A 67 18.27 10.39 -4.13
C ASP A 67 16.99 10.16 -4.92
N ASN A 68 15.81 9.99 -4.30
CA ASN A 68 14.54 9.87 -5.03
C ASN A 68 13.47 10.81 -4.45
N GLY A 69 13.01 11.76 -5.25
CA GLY A 69 11.95 12.69 -4.90
C GLY A 69 10.56 12.19 -5.29
N PHE A 70 9.54 12.50 -4.48
CA PHE A 70 8.15 12.28 -4.83
C PHE A 70 7.66 13.33 -5.85
N VAL A 71 7.01 12.87 -6.91
CA VAL A 71 6.34 13.71 -7.91
C VAL A 71 4.86 13.36 -7.90
N ALA A 72 4.02 14.34 -7.55
CA ALA A 72 2.58 14.19 -7.56
C ALA A 72 2.04 14.17 -9.00
N LEU A 73 0.99 13.37 -9.20
CA LEU A 73 0.21 13.34 -10.43
C LEU A 73 -1.23 13.76 -10.13
N THR A 74 -1.96 14.21 -11.15
CA THR A 74 -3.42 14.15 -11.07
C THR A 74 -3.81 12.67 -11.01
N PRO A 75 -4.55 12.21 -9.99
CA PRO A 75 -4.86 10.80 -9.86
C PRO A 75 -5.53 10.24 -11.10
N ALA A 76 -5.07 9.08 -11.56
CA ALA A 76 -5.55 8.46 -12.79
C ALA A 76 -5.65 6.94 -12.64
N ARG A 77 -6.69 6.36 -13.23
CA ARG A 77 -6.89 4.91 -13.21
C ARG A 77 -5.99 4.22 -14.22
N ILE A 78 -5.15 3.31 -13.74
CA ILE A 78 -4.24 2.50 -14.58
C ILE A 78 -4.72 1.06 -14.75
N ALA A 79 -5.61 0.59 -13.87
CA ALA A 79 -6.25 -0.71 -14.03
C ALA A 79 -7.68 -0.73 -13.47
N ASP A 80 -8.56 -1.46 -14.15
CA ASP A 80 -9.90 -1.80 -13.70
C ASP A 80 -10.28 -3.17 -14.26
N THR A 81 -10.15 -4.19 -13.41
CA THR A 81 -10.43 -5.58 -13.80
C THR A 81 -11.89 -5.84 -14.17
N ARG A 82 -12.82 -4.96 -13.80
CA ARG A 82 -14.25 -5.06 -14.18
C ARG A 82 -14.45 -4.77 -15.66
N TYR A 83 -13.53 -4.02 -16.27
CA TYR A 83 -13.54 -3.63 -17.68
C TYR A 83 -12.34 -4.20 -18.47
N ALA A 84 -11.61 -5.17 -17.89
CA ALA A 84 -10.37 -5.71 -18.46
C ALA A 84 -9.35 -4.62 -18.87
N GLN A 85 -9.27 -3.55 -18.07
CA GLN A 85 -8.27 -2.50 -18.25
C GLN A 85 -7.03 -2.81 -17.39
N GLY A 86 -5.85 -2.77 -17.99
CA GLY A 86 -4.55 -3.02 -17.32
C GLY A 86 -4.30 -4.50 -17.00
N PHE A 87 -5.35 -5.26 -16.72
CA PHE A 87 -5.37 -6.72 -16.60
C PHE A 87 -6.38 -7.33 -17.56
N SER A 88 -6.23 -8.62 -17.88
CA SER A 88 -7.17 -9.34 -18.75
C SER A 88 -8.55 -9.60 -18.14
N GLY A 89 -8.74 -9.30 -16.85
CA GLY A 89 -9.99 -9.50 -16.13
C GLY A 89 -9.77 -9.61 -14.63
N ILE A 90 -10.68 -10.29 -13.94
CA ILE A 90 -10.60 -10.56 -12.49
C ILE A 90 -9.26 -11.22 -12.12
N LEU A 91 -8.67 -10.82 -11.00
CA LEU A 91 -7.49 -11.51 -10.48
C LEU A 91 -7.93 -12.87 -9.94
N ARG A 92 -7.22 -13.93 -10.37
CA ARG A 92 -7.44 -15.29 -9.90
C ARG A 92 -6.63 -15.57 -8.65
N ALA A 93 -7.26 -16.21 -7.67
CA ALA A 93 -6.60 -16.63 -6.43
C ALA A 93 -5.34 -17.46 -6.70
N GLY A 94 -4.28 -17.19 -5.95
CA GLY A 94 -3.02 -17.93 -6.04
C GLY A 94 -2.14 -17.55 -7.24
N GLN A 95 -2.56 -16.63 -8.11
CA GLN A 95 -1.85 -16.30 -9.34
C GLN A 95 -1.48 -14.82 -9.41
N PRO A 96 -0.19 -14.46 -9.28
CA PRO A 96 0.26 -13.09 -9.51
C PRO A 96 -0.07 -12.63 -10.93
N GLN A 97 -0.63 -11.44 -11.06
CA GLN A 97 -0.87 -10.76 -12.32
C GLN A 97 0.04 -9.54 -12.42
N VAL A 98 0.57 -9.27 -13.61
CA VAL A 98 1.54 -8.20 -13.83
C VAL A 98 0.87 -7.00 -14.49
N LEU A 99 1.14 -5.81 -13.98
CA LEU A 99 0.65 -4.53 -14.48
C LEU A 99 1.82 -3.66 -14.94
N GLN A 100 1.72 -3.08 -16.14
CA GLN A 100 2.63 -2.03 -16.58
C GLN A 100 2.34 -0.73 -15.82
N VAL A 101 3.36 -0.15 -15.18
CA VAL A 101 3.22 1.07 -14.39
C VAL A 101 3.91 2.25 -15.06
N THR A 102 5.17 2.08 -15.49
CA THR A 102 5.86 3.16 -16.23
C THR A 102 5.31 3.30 -17.63
N GLY A 103 5.37 4.52 -18.17
CA GLY A 103 4.79 4.88 -19.46
C GLY A 103 3.27 5.01 -19.44
N VAL A 104 2.62 4.84 -18.28
CA VAL A 104 1.17 4.92 -18.11
C VAL A 104 0.81 6.10 -17.23
N ALA A 105 -0.22 6.86 -17.62
CA ALA A 105 -0.81 7.93 -16.82
C ALA A 105 0.20 8.95 -16.24
N GLY A 106 1.25 9.26 -16.99
CA GLY A 106 2.26 10.25 -16.59
C GLY A 106 3.42 9.72 -15.75
N VAL A 107 3.46 8.42 -15.42
CA VAL A 107 4.62 7.81 -14.75
C VAL A 107 5.76 7.63 -15.76
N PRO A 108 6.93 8.26 -15.59
CA PRO A 108 8.04 8.17 -16.54
C PRO A 108 8.76 6.81 -16.46
N SER A 109 9.57 6.50 -17.47
CA SER A 109 10.33 5.24 -17.56
C SER A 109 11.42 5.08 -16.50
N ASP A 110 11.90 6.19 -15.93
CA ASP A 110 12.91 6.26 -14.88
C ASP A 110 12.34 6.27 -13.45
N ALA A 111 11.02 6.16 -13.30
CA ALA A 111 10.38 6.07 -11.99
C ALA A 111 10.84 4.80 -11.25
N THR A 112 11.18 4.97 -9.97
CA THR A 112 11.70 3.92 -9.09
C THR A 112 10.63 3.31 -8.18
N ALA A 113 9.56 4.05 -7.90
CA ALA A 113 8.39 3.57 -7.15
C ALA A 113 7.13 4.33 -7.57
N ALA A 114 5.95 3.78 -7.30
CA ALA A 114 4.66 4.44 -7.52
C ALA A 114 3.83 4.48 -6.24
N VAL A 115 2.99 5.51 -6.14
CA VAL A 115 1.99 5.68 -5.08
C VAL A 115 0.62 5.34 -5.66
N LEU A 116 0.06 4.24 -5.20
CA LEU A 116 -1.16 3.64 -5.73
C LEU A 116 -2.26 3.65 -4.68
N ASN A 117 -3.47 4.03 -5.07
CA ASN A 117 -4.68 3.63 -4.36
C ASN A 117 -5.16 2.30 -4.95
N VAL A 118 -5.18 1.25 -4.14
CA VAL A 118 -5.59 -0.09 -4.57
C VAL A 118 -6.91 -0.42 -3.89
N THR A 119 -7.94 -0.63 -4.70
CA THR A 119 -9.28 -1.00 -4.23
C THR A 119 -9.60 -2.43 -4.65
N GLY A 120 -9.92 -3.27 -3.68
CA GLY A 120 -10.45 -4.60 -3.89
C GLY A 120 -11.96 -4.59 -3.87
N SER A 121 -12.58 -5.25 -4.83
CA SER A 121 -14.03 -5.30 -5.01
C SER A 121 -14.53 -6.72 -5.22
N GLN A 122 -15.72 -6.98 -4.70
CA GLN A 122 -16.44 -8.25 -4.82
C GLN A 122 -15.64 -9.53 -4.47
N PRO A 123 -14.83 -9.55 -3.38
CA PRO A 123 -14.17 -10.78 -2.96
C PRO A 123 -15.22 -11.80 -2.49
N ARG A 124 -15.10 -13.06 -2.94
CA ARG A 124 -16.04 -14.13 -2.54
C ARG A 124 -15.77 -14.72 -1.16
N ASN A 125 -14.55 -14.59 -0.64
CA ASN A 125 -14.14 -15.04 0.70
C ASN A 125 -13.19 -14.01 1.32
N VAL A 126 -12.86 -14.18 2.60
CA VAL A 126 -11.76 -13.43 3.23
C VAL A 126 -10.48 -13.67 2.44
N THR A 127 -9.78 -12.60 2.09
CA THR A 127 -8.53 -12.67 1.34
C THR A 127 -7.68 -11.43 1.55
N HIS A 128 -6.52 -11.37 0.89
CA HIS A 128 -5.69 -10.18 0.89
C HIS A 128 -5.11 -9.93 -0.50
N ILE A 129 -4.78 -8.67 -0.77
CA ILE A 129 -4.03 -8.25 -1.94
C ILE A 129 -2.59 -7.99 -1.54
N ARG A 130 -1.64 -8.50 -2.31
CA ARG A 130 -0.22 -8.13 -2.23
C ARG A 130 0.16 -7.34 -3.47
N VAL A 131 0.83 -6.21 -3.27
CA VAL A 131 1.36 -5.36 -4.35
C VAL A 131 2.87 -5.29 -4.20
N PHE A 132 3.61 -5.77 -5.18
CA PHE A 132 5.06 -5.93 -5.07
C PHE A 132 5.77 -5.70 -6.41
N PRO A 133 7.08 -5.39 -6.39
CA PRO A 133 7.84 -5.19 -7.61
C PRO A 133 7.89 -6.49 -8.40
N THR A 134 7.69 -6.43 -9.73
CA THR A 134 7.91 -7.60 -10.57
C THR A 134 9.40 -7.93 -10.59
N THR A 135 9.77 -9.14 -10.18
CA THR A 135 11.15 -9.63 -10.13
C THR A 135 11.38 -10.72 -11.19
N VAL A 136 12.65 -10.90 -11.58
CA VAL A 136 13.09 -11.99 -12.46
C VAL A 136 14.33 -12.63 -11.80
N PRO A 137 14.23 -13.85 -11.24
CA PRO A 137 13.05 -14.72 -11.18
C PRO A 137 11.94 -14.15 -10.28
N ALA A 138 10.70 -14.60 -10.50
CA ALA A 138 9.55 -14.14 -9.74
C ALA A 138 9.63 -14.58 -8.27
N THR A 139 9.40 -13.64 -7.35
CA THR A 139 9.33 -13.88 -5.91
C THR A 139 8.01 -13.34 -5.38
N LEU A 140 7.29 -14.17 -4.62
CA LEU A 140 6.04 -13.77 -3.96
C LEU A 140 6.34 -13.44 -2.50
N PRO A 141 6.25 -12.17 -2.06
CA PRO A 141 6.44 -11.81 -0.66
C PRO A 141 5.22 -12.22 0.18
N ASP A 142 5.40 -12.37 1.49
CA ASP A 142 4.33 -12.76 2.44
C ASP A 142 3.56 -11.60 3.06
N VAL A 143 3.96 -10.36 2.77
CA VAL A 143 3.29 -9.15 3.28
C VAL A 143 2.08 -8.77 2.43
N SER A 144 1.00 -8.37 3.10
CA SER A 144 -0.24 -7.90 2.45
C SER A 144 -0.28 -6.38 2.39
N SER A 145 -0.88 -5.87 1.31
CA SER A 145 -1.14 -4.44 1.11
C SER A 145 -2.58 -4.07 1.46
N LEU A 146 -3.54 -4.99 1.30
CA LEU A 146 -4.95 -4.77 1.56
C LEU A 146 -5.60 -6.07 2.03
N ASN A 147 -6.36 -6.04 3.12
CA ASN A 147 -7.15 -7.18 3.58
C ASN A 147 -8.62 -6.96 3.24
N LEU A 148 -9.28 -8.03 2.79
CA LEU A 148 -10.60 -7.99 2.20
C LEU A 148 -11.51 -9.03 2.85
N VAL A 149 -12.77 -8.67 3.02
CA VAL A 149 -13.83 -9.60 3.39
C VAL A 149 -15.02 -9.43 2.44
N PRO A 150 -15.92 -10.44 2.33
CA PRO A 150 -17.08 -10.35 1.45
C PRO A 150 -18.03 -9.20 1.77
N GLY A 151 -18.73 -8.71 0.74
CA GLY A 151 -19.87 -7.78 0.88
C GLY A 151 -19.51 -6.29 0.95
N ARG A 152 -18.24 -5.92 0.74
CA ARG A 152 -17.84 -4.53 0.62
C ARG A 152 -16.56 -4.37 -0.21
N ASP A 153 -16.42 -3.20 -0.78
CA ASP A 153 -15.17 -2.77 -1.38
C ASP A 153 -14.31 -2.13 -0.29
N GLU A 154 -13.02 -2.47 -0.24
CA GLU A 154 -12.05 -1.82 0.65
C GLU A 154 -10.87 -1.33 -0.19
N ALA A 155 -10.24 -0.24 0.26
CA ALA A 155 -9.10 0.35 -0.40
C ALA A 155 -7.97 0.60 0.60
N ASN A 156 -6.73 0.55 0.11
CA ASN A 156 -5.57 1.01 0.85
C ASN A 156 -4.56 1.68 -0.10
N LEU A 157 -3.80 2.64 0.45
CA LEU A 157 -2.67 3.24 -0.24
C LEU A 157 -1.47 2.27 -0.21
N SER A 158 -0.80 2.11 -1.34
CA SER A 158 0.41 1.30 -1.48
C SER A 158 1.51 2.14 -2.11
N ILE A 159 2.68 2.19 -1.44
CA ILE A 159 3.91 2.71 -2.03
C ILE A 159 4.80 1.52 -2.32
N THR A 160 4.99 1.22 -3.61
CA THR A 160 5.67 0.00 -4.04
C THR A 160 6.75 0.35 -5.04
N ARG A 161 7.93 -0.30 -4.95
CA ARG A 161 8.97 -0.14 -5.97
C ARG A 161 8.47 -0.67 -7.31
N ILE A 162 8.86 0.01 -8.37
CA ILE A 162 8.63 -0.47 -9.73
C ILE A 162 9.70 -1.51 -10.03
N GLY A 163 9.27 -2.67 -10.51
CA GLY A 163 10.13 -3.81 -10.81
C GLY A 163 10.64 -3.85 -12.26
N ALA A 164 11.11 -5.02 -12.67
CA ALA A 164 11.67 -5.27 -13.99
C ALA A 164 10.71 -4.85 -15.12
N GLY A 165 11.23 -4.10 -16.10
CA GLY A 165 10.46 -3.61 -17.25
C GLY A 165 9.41 -2.54 -16.91
N GLY A 166 9.50 -1.90 -15.75
CA GLY A 166 8.54 -0.86 -15.36
C GLY A 166 7.23 -1.40 -14.78
N LYS A 167 7.25 -2.64 -14.26
CA LYS A 167 6.06 -3.41 -13.90
C LYS A 167 5.94 -3.67 -12.40
N MET A 168 4.71 -3.87 -11.96
CA MET A 168 4.40 -4.37 -10.62
C MET A 168 3.52 -5.61 -10.72
N SER A 169 3.61 -6.47 -9.71
CA SER A 169 2.82 -7.67 -9.58
C SER A 169 1.75 -7.49 -8.49
N PHE A 170 0.55 -7.97 -8.79
CA PHE A 170 -0.62 -7.94 -7.93
C PHE A 170 -1.11 -9.37 -7.71
N TYR A 171 -1.40 -9.71 -6.46
CA TYR A 171 -1.76 -11.07 -6.08
C TYR A 171 -2.95 -11.06 -5.14
N THR A 172 -3.90 -11.96 -5.37
CA THR A 172 -4.94 -12.31 -4.39
C THR A 172 -4.76 -13.75 -3.92
N HIS A 173 -4.96 -14.02 -2.62
CA HIS A 173 -4.56 -15.28 -2.00
C HIS A 173 -5.58 -16.40 -2.20
N THR A 174 -6.76 -16.23 -1.62
CA THR A 174 -7.78 -17.27 -1.39
C THR A 174 -9.10 -16.98 -2.11
N ALA A 175 -9.27 -15.79 -2.67
CA ALA A 175 -10.49 -15.41 -3.38
C ALA A 175 -10.19 -14.62 -4.64
N ASP A 176 -10.82 -15.02 -5.75
CA ASP A 176 -10.88 -14.18 -6.94
C ASP A 176 -11.45 -12.81 -6.57
N THR A 177 -10.81 -11.76 -7.08
CA THR A 177 -11.08 -10.38 -6.64
C THR A 177 -10.95 -9.42 -7.80
N HIS A 178 -11.90 -8.49 -7.92
CA HIS A 178 -11.73 -7.36 -8.81
C HIS A 178 -10.80 -6.33 -8.17
N LEU A 179 -9.81 -5.87 -8.93
CA LEU A 179 -8.99 -4.72 -8.56
C LEU A 179 -9.30 -3.50 -9.42
N ILE A 180 -9.24 -2.35 -8.74
CA ILE A 180 -9.18 -1.01 -9.31
C ILE A 180 -7.89 -0.39 -8.77
N VAL A 181 -7.05 0.12 -9.67
CA VAL A 181 -5.76 0.69 -9.31
C VAL A 181 -5.66 2.09 -9.90
N ASP A 182 -5.56 3.08 -9.01
CA ASP A 182 -5.36 4.47 -9.36
C ASP A 182 -3.94 4.89 -8.94
N VAL A 183 -3.20 5.54 -9.84
CA VAL A 183 -1.89 6.12 -9.53
C VAL A 183 -2.07 7.59 -9.13
N SER A 184 -1.39 8.02 -8.08
CA SER A 184 -1.44 9.41 -7.56
C SER A 184 -0.10 10.13 -7.60
N GLY A 185 0.98 9.41 -7.89
CA GLY A 185 2.32 9.95 -8.01
C GLY A 185 3.36 8.85 -8.10
N TYR A 186 4.62 9.25 -8.22
CA TYR A 186 5.75 8.35 -8.35
C TYR A 186 7.00 8.93 -7.66
N PHE A 187 8.00 8.08 -7.50
CA PHE A 187 9.34 8.49 -7.07
C PHE A 187 10.31 8.32 -8.23
N ARG A 188 11.26 9.23 -8.36
CA ARG A 188 12.38 9.14 -9.31
C ARG A 188 13.60 9.87 -8.75
N LYS A 189 14.76 9.66 -9.38
CA LYS A 189 15.96 10.43 -9.09
C LYS A 189 15.84 11.90 -9.47
#